data_AF-A0A6B2KSC2-F1
#
_entry.id   AF-A0A6B2KSC2-F1
#
_cell.length_a   1.000
_cell.length_b   1.000
_cell.length_c   1.000
_cell.angle_alpha   90.00
_cell.angle_beta   90.00
_cell.angle_gamma   90.00
#
_symmetry.space_group_name_H-M   'P 1'
#
loop_
_entity.id
_entity.type
_entity.pdbx_description
1 polymer ?
#
loop_
_entity_poly.entity_id
_entity_poly.type
_entity_poly.pdbx_seq_one_letter_code
_entity_poly.pdbx_strand_id
1 'polypeptide(L)'
;MKKGGIIAFIIFIIIGITALTITPKNALFLFLGVYIGSFIFFVRYLLARGLRGKILKGLGKAFLIGLLAMIPVIGWIIIIFFLLKNIVEILQCCREMMPQAIASIIMATLLITRFIFDISHPTILAGIGIVYAIFAYHQCIKMKTATIEDALFCVSTFWLAPMVITMLLMFIVAGLRNLFQSVTTTITKTISTPQLVSAHMRGNVEISPYLRSSSKTVSEVVTKVVPGSGIVTSSVARDASILHVENTKDKS
;
A
#
# COMPACT_ATOMS: atom_id res chain seq x y z
N MET A 1 26.18 9.94 21.65
CA MET A 1 24.97 9.12 21.38
C MET A 1 24.37 8.67 22.70
N LYS A 2 23.03 8.64 22.84
CA LYS A 2 22.36 8.00 23.99
C LYS A 2 22.35 6.47 23.83
N LYS A 3 21.99 5.73 24.90
CA LYS A 3 21.97 4.24 24.93
C LYS A 3 21.27 3.60 23.71
N GLY A 4 20.12 4.13 23.28
CA GLY A 4 19.39 3.62 22.10
C GLY A 4 20.18 3.75 20.80
N GLY A 5 20.79 4.91 20.54
CA GLY A 5 21.61 5.11 19.33
C GLY A 5 22.84 4.21 19.30
N ILE A 6 23.45 3.91 20.45
CA ILE A 6 24.58 2.97 20.55
C ILE A 6 24.14 1.55 20.17
N ILE A 7 22.98 1.11 20.64
CA ILE A 7 22.44 -0.21 20.31
C ILE A 7 22.10 -0.30 18.81
N ALA A 8 21.49 0.74 18.24
CA ALA A 8 21.23 0.80 16.81
C ALA A 8 22.52 0.70 15.99
N PHE A 9 23.56 1.42 16.40
CA PHE A 9 24.87 1.36 15.76
C PHE A 9 25.50 -0.04 15.85
N ILE A 10 25.46 -0.68 17.02
CA ILE A 10 25.94 -2.05 17.20
C ILE A 10 25.21 -3.01 16.26
N ILE A 11 23.88 -2.91 16.15
CA ILE A 11 23.10 -3.76 15.23
C ILE A 11 23.51 -3.53 13.77
N PHE A 12 23.67 -2.28 13.33
CA PHE A 12 24.16 -1.99 11.99
C PHE A 12 25.55 -2.59 11.75
N ILE A 13 26.47 -2.43 12.70
CA ILE A 13 27.83 -2.98 12.58
C ILE A 13 27.81 -4.52 12.54
N ILE A 14 26.99 -5.19 13.36
CA ILE A 14 26.83 -6.65 13.32
C ILE A 14 26.33 -7.08 11.93
N ILE A 15 25.32 -6.42 11.38
CA ILE A 15 24.80 -6.72 10.04
C ILE A 15 25.88 -6.48 8.98
N GLY A 16 26.63 -5.39 9.08
CA GLY A 16 27.71 -5.06 8.14
C GLY A 16 28.85 -6.07 8.17
N ILE A 17 29.36 -6.42 9.36
CA ILE A 17 30.44 -7.41 9.52
C ILE A 17 29.98 -8.78 9.02
N THR A 18 28.78 -9.21 9.38
CA THR A 18 28.25 -10.51 8.94
C THR A 18 28.06 -10.55 7.42
N ALA A 19 27.53 -9.48 6.81
CA ALA A 19 27.44 -9.36 5.36
C ALA A 19 28.82 -9.34 4.65
N LEU A 20 29.84 -8.72 5.25
CA LEU A 20 31.18 -8.63 4.68
C LEU A 20 32.06 -9.87 4.95
N THR A 21 31.63 -10.80 5.80
CA THR A 21 32.38 -12.04 6.09
C THR A 21 31.75 -13.29 5.49
N ILE A 22 30.43 -13.30 5.30
CA ILE A 22 29.72 -14.47 4.80
C ILE A 22 30.07 -14.82 3.35
N THR A 23 30.01 -16.10 2.98
CA THR A 23 30.18 -16.56 1.60
C THR A 23 29.03 -16.09 0.70
N PRO A 24 29.27 -15.81 -0.60
CA PRO A 24 28.24 -15.32 -1.52
C PRO A 24 27.01 -16.22 -1.61
N LYS A 25 27.19 -17.54 -1.50
CA LYS A 25 26.10 -18.53 -1.49
C LYS A 25 25.09 -18.32 -0.37
N ASN A 26 25.54 -17.77 0.77
CA ASN A 26 24.72 -17.60 1.97
C ASN A 26 24.25 -16.15 2.16
N ALA A 27 24.65 -15.23 1.28
CA ALA A 27 24.33 -13.81 1.37
C ALA A 27 22.81 -13.56 1.36
N LEU A 28 22.07 -14.28 0.50
CA LEU A 28 20.61 -14.17 0.42
C LEU A 28 19.92 -14.50 1.73
N PHE A 29 20.38 -15.54 2.45
CA PHE A 29 19.81 -15.92 3.75
C PHE A 29 20.03 -14.84 4.81
N LEU A 30 21.18 -14.15 4.78
CA LEU A 30 21.45 -13.04 5.68
C LEU A 30 20.50 -11.87 5.45
N PHE A 31 20.35 -11.42 4.20
CA PHE A 31 19.42 -10.33 3.89
C PHE A 31 17.97 -10.74 4.20
N LEU A 32 17.56 -11.95 3.82
CA LEU A 32 16.23 -12.47 4.14
C LEU A 32 15.98 -12.51 5.65
N GLY A 33 16.96 -12.95 6.43
CA GLY A 33 16.90 -12.94 7.90
C GLY A 33 16.78 -11.54 8.48
N VAL A 34 17.53 -10.56 7.95
CA VAL A 34 17.42 -9.14 8.35
C VAL A 34 16.03 -8.59 8.03
N TYR A 35 15.47 -8.86 6.85
CA TYR A 35 14.13 -8.42 6.46
C TYR A 35 13.03 -9.07 7.30
N ILE A 36 13.07 -10.40 7.48
CA ILE A 36 12.07 -11.13 8.29
C ILE A 36 12.17 -10.71 9.75
N GLY A 37 13.38 -10.64 10.32
CA GLY A 37 13.59 -10.19 11.69
C GLY A 37 13.11 -8.75 11.91
N SER A 38 13.39 -7.87 10.95
CA SER A 38 12.88 -6.50 10.97
C SER A 38 11.35 -6.50 10.93
N PHE A 39 10.73 -7.30 10.06
CA PHE A 39 9.26 -7.39 9.94
C PHE A 39 8.59 -7.91 11.22
N ILE A 40 9.13 -8.99 11.82
CA ILE A 40 8.62 -9.54 13.08
C ILE A 40 8.69 -8.50 14.18
N PHE A 41 9.81 -7.79 14.31
CA PHE A 41 9.96 -6.75 15.32
C PHE A 41 9.01 -5.57 15.08
N PHE A 42 8.85 -5.15 13.82
CA PHE A 42 7.90 -4.11 13.41
C PHE A 42 6.47 -4.47 13.82
N VAL A 43 6.03 -5.68 13.50
CA VAL A 43 4.69 -6.18 13.87
C VAL A 43 4.53 -6.27 15.38
N ARG A 44 5.52 -6.81 16.11
CA ARG A 44 5.48 -6.90 17.57
C ARG A 44 5.37 -5.51 18.21
N TYR A 45 6.13 -4.54 17.72
CA TYR A 45 6.11 -3.16 18.22
C TYR A 45 4.75 -2.49 17.95
N LEU A 46 4.16 -2.69 16.76
CA LEU A 46 2.82 -2.20 16.43
C LEU A 46 1.74 -2.79 17.35
N LEU A 47 1.82 -4.09 17.65
CA LEU A 47 0.86 -4.75 18.54
C LEU A 47 1.00 -4.27 19.99
N ALA A 48 2.24 -4.09 20.48
CA ALA A 48 2.52 -3.69 21.85
C ALA A 48 2.05 -2.27 22.18
N ARG A 49 2.12 -1.33 21.23
CA ARG A 49 1.67 0.06 21.44
C ARG A 49 0.17 0.28 21.26
N GLY A 50 -0.63 -0.78 21.03
CA GLY A 50 -2.09 -0.66 21.01
C GLY A 50 -2.67 0.07 19.79
N LEU A 51 -1.91 0.16 18.68
CA LEU A 51 -2.32 0.86 17.46
C LEU A 51 -3.54 0.23 16.75
N ARG A 52 -3.99 -0.95 17.21
CA ARG A 52 -5.21 -1.63 16.78
C ARG A 52 -6.42 -0.69 16.77
N GLY A 53 -6.55 0.16 17.78
CA GLY A 53 -7.67 1.11 17.88
C GLY A 53 -7.67 2.19 16.80
N LYS A 54 -6.50 2.61 16.30
CA LYS A 54 -6.40 3.61 15.21
C LYS A 54 -6.77 2.99 13.87
N ILE A 55 -6.26 1.80 13.58
CA ILE A 55 -6.58 1.03 12.36
C ILE A 55 -8.07 0.66 12.33
N LEU A 56 -8.63 0.22 13.46
CA LEU A 56 -10.07 -0.11 13.55
C LEU A 56 -10.95 1.13 13.39
N LYS A 57 -10.53 2.28 13.94
CA LYS A 57 -11.25 3.56 13.80
C LYS A 57 -11.25 4.05 12.36
N GLY A 58 -10.12 3.97 11.65
CA GLY A 58 -10.09 4.39 10.25
C GLY A 58 -10.78 3.40 9.32
N LEU A 59 -10.71 2.08 9.59
CA LEU A 59 -11.55 1.08 8.92
C LEU A 59 -13.05 1.35 9.13
N GLY A 60 -13.46 1.71 10.35
CA GLY A 60 -14.84 2.11 10.66
C GLY A 60 -15.28 3.37 9.91
N LYS A 61 -14.40 4.37 9.80
CA LYS A 61 -14.66 5.58 8.98
C LYS A 61 -14.81 5.22 7.50
N ALA A 62 -13.96 4.35 6.97
CA ALA A 62 -14.04 3.86 5.60
C ALA A 62 -15.37 3.14 5.31
N PHE A 63 -15.80 2.30 6.25
CA PHE A 63 -17.09 1.59 6.15
C PHE A 63 -18.29 2.55 6.19
N LEU A 64 -18.27 3.54 7.09
CA LEU A 64 -19.33 4.55 7.19
C LEU A 64 -19.44 5.40 5.92
N ILE A 65 -18.30 5.78 5.33
CA ILE A 65 -18.24 6.52 4.05
C ILE A 65 -18.69 5.61 2.90
N GLY A 66 -18.37 4.32 2.95
CA GLY A 66 -18.89 3.31 2.02
C GLY A 66 -20.40 3.13 2.09
N LEU A 67 -21.03 3.32 3.25
CA LEU A 67 -22.49 3.35 3.37
C LEU A 67 -23.10 4.64 2.80
N LEU A 68 -22.47 5.80 3.05
CA LEU A 68 -22.88 7.08 2.45
C LEU A 68 -22.82 7.06 0.91
N ALA A 69 -21.95 6.22 0.33
CA ALA A 69 -21.84 5.99 -1.10
C ALA A 69 -23.12 5.48 -1.76
N MET A 70 -24.04 4.87 -0.99
CA MET A 70 -25.31 4.37 -1.53
C MET A 70 -26.23 5.49 -1.99
N ILE A 71 -26.01 6.74 -1.55
CA ILE A 71 -26.75 7.90 -2.04
C ILE A 71 -26.18 8.30 -3.41
N PRO A 72 -26.94 8.15 -4.51
CA PRO A 72 -26.45 8.50 -5.84
C PRO A 72 -26.09 9.99 -5.93
N VAL A 73 -25.09 10.30 -6.76
CA VAL A 73 -24.51 11.65 -6.97
C VAL A 73 -23.71 12.18 -5.77
N ILE A 74 -24.34 12.37 -4.61
CA ILE A 74 -23.70 12.99 -3.43
C ILE A 74 -22.67 12.03 -2.81
N GLY A 75 -23.02 10.75 -2.64
CA GLY A 75 -22.11 9.75 -2.06
C GLY A 75 -20.84 9.56 -2.88
N TRP A 76 -20.92 9.71 -4.20
CA TRP A 76 -19.81 9.53 -5.13
C TRP A 76 -18.79 10.66 -5.02
N ILE A 77 -19.26 11.90 -4.92
CA ILE A 77 -18.41 13.08 -4.70
C ILE A 77 -17.65 12.93 -3.36
N ILE A 78 -18.34 12.46 -2.32
CA ILE A 78 -17.75 12.23 -0.99
C ILE A 78 -16.67 11.14 -1.06
N ILE A 79 -16.89 10.05 -1.79
CA ILE A 79 -15.89 8.98 -1.96
C ILE A 79 -14.65 9.50 -2.67
N ILE A 80 -14.82 10.22 -3.78
CA ILE A 80 -13.70 10.75 -4.55
C ILE A 80 -12.85 11.68 -3.66
N PHE A 81 -13.49 12.57 -2.90
CA PHE A 81 -12.78 13.46 -1.98
C PHE A 81 -12.07 12.70 -0.85
N PHE A 82 -12.72 11.70 -0.25
CA PHE A 82 -12.11 10.85 0.78
C PHE A 82 -10.90 10.09 0.26
N LEU A 83 -10.99 9.54 -0.95
CA LEU A 83 -9.93 8.76 -1.57
C LEU A 83 -8.75 9.66 -1.97
N LEU A 84 -9.00 10.84 -2.55
CA LEU A 84 -7.97 11.84 -2.81
C LEU A 84 -7.26 12.27 -1.52
N LYS A 85 -8.02 12.52 -0.44
CA LYS A 85 -7.43 12.84 0.86
C LYS A 85 -6.52 11.71 1.38
N ASN A 86 -6.96 10.45 1.25
CA ASN A 86 -6.15 9.29 1.64
C ASN A 86 -4.86 9.19 0.79
N ILE A 87 -4.95 9.40 -0.53
CA ILE A 87 -3.78 9.40 -1.41
C ILE A 87 -2.79 10.49 -1.01
N VAL A 88 -3.26 11.71 -0.77
CA VAL A 88 -2.39 12.85 -0.38
C VAL A 88 -1.65 12.54 0.92
N GLU A 89 -2.34 11.98 1.92
CA GLU A 89 -1.71 11.62 3.20
C GLU A 89 -0.70 10.47 3.07
N ILE A 90 -0.99 9.47 2.23
CA ILE A 90 -0.03 8.39 1.93
C ILE A 90 1.18 8.96 1.18
N LEU A 91 0.98 9.85 0.20
CA LEU A 91 2.07 10.50 -0.54
C LEU A 91 2.94 11.36 0.39
N GLN A 92 2.33 12.08 1.33
CA GLN A 92 3.06 12.85 2.33
C GLN A 92 3.90 11.92 3.22
N CYS A 93 3.35 10.80 3.68
CA CYS A 93 4.11 9.80 4.42
C CYS A 93 5.26 9.22 3.58
N CYS A 94 5.03 8.89 2.31
CA CYS A 94 6.08 8.42 1.41
C CYS A 94 7.20 9.46 1.25
N ARG A 95 6.86 10.76 1.16
CA ARG A 95 7.83 11.85 1.09
C ARG A 95 8.66 11.96 2.38
N GLU A 96 8.03 11.83 3.54
CA GLU A 96 8.70 11.87 4.84
C GLU A 96 9.62 10.64 5.06
N MET A 97 9.25 9.47 4.53
CA MET A 97 10.04 8.23 4.58
C MET A 97 11.15 8.14 3.52
N MET A 98 11.03 8.90 2.43
CA MET A 98 11.95 8.86 1.30
C MET A 98 13.44 9.00 1.66
N PRO A 99 13.88 9.96 2.48
CA PRO A 99 15.30 10.06 2.86
C PRO A 99 15.80 8.83 3.62
N GLN A 100 14.94 8.19 4.42
CA GLN A 100 15.26 6.97 5.15
C GLN A 100 15.37 5.77 4.21
N ALA A 101 14.45 5.65 3.24
CA ALA A 101 14.47 4.59 2.24
C ALA A 101 15.70 4.70 1.31
N ILE A 102 16.05 5.91 0.85
CA ILE A 102 17.24 6.14 0.03
C ILE A 102 18.49 5.72 0.81
N ALA A 103 18.61 6.13 2.07
CA ALA A 103 19.74 5.73 2.91
C ALA A 103 19.80 4.20 3.12
N SER A 104 18.66 3.54 3.29
CA SER A 104 18.60 2.07 3.38
C SER A 104 19.02 1.39 2.09
N ILE A 105 18.62 1.92 0.92
CA ILE A 105 19.03 1.38 -0.37
C ILE A 105 20.53 1.56 -0.56
N ILE A 106 21.08 2.75 -0.27
CA ILE A 106 22.53 3.00 -0.37
C ILE A 106 23.31 2.02 0.51
N MET A 107 22.88 1.82 1.76
CA MET A 107 23.52 0.89 2.70
C MET A 107 23.41 -0.57 2.24
N ALA A 108 22.25 -0.99 1.73
CA ALA A 108 22.05 -2.33 1.18
C ALA A 108 22.92 -2.54 -0.07
N THR A 109 22.92 -1.61 -1.01
CA THR A 109 23.74 -1.65 -2.21
C THR A 109 25.22 -1.74 -1.87
N LEU A 110 25.70 -0.96 -0.89
CA LEU A 110 27.10 -1.01 -0.46
C LEU A 110 27.51 -2.42 0.01
N LEU A 111 26.64 -3.11 0.75
CA LEU A 111 26.87 -4.49 1.18
C LEU A 111 26.74 -5.50 0.01
N ILE A 112 25.81 -5.26 -0.91
CA ILE A 112 25.56 -6.14 -2.06
C ILE A 112 26.67 -6.06 -3.11
N THR A 113 27.32 -4.90 -3.26
CA THR A 113 28.44 -4.68 -4.20
C THR A 113 29.54 -5.73 -4.05
N ARG A 114 29.84 -6.16 -2.81
CA ARG A 114 30.79 -7.26 -2.56
C ARG A 114 30.43 -8.53 -3.34
N PHE A 115 29.15 -8.90 -3.35
CA PHE A 115 28.66 -10.13 -3.96
C PHE A 115 28.51 -10.02 -5.48
N ILE A 116 28.19 -8.83 -6.00
CA ILE A 116 28.06 -8.58 -7.44
C ILE A 116 29.42 -8.64 -8.13
N PHE A 117 30.44 -8.02 -7.52
CA PHE A 117 31.78 -7.90 -8.11
C PHE A 117 32.77 -8.96 -7.60
N ASP A 118 32.30 -9.96 -6.85
CA ASP A 118 33.09 -11.02 -6.21
C ASP A 118 34.37 -10.50 -5.51
N ILE A 119 34.20 -9.41 -4.76
CA ILE A 119 35.32 -8.71 -4.12
C ILE A 119 35.80 -9.54 -2.93
N SER A 120 36.96 -10.17 -3.09
CA SER A 120 37.60 -10.97 -2.05
C SER A 120 38.85 -10.32 -1.45
N HIS A 121 39.34 -9.22 -2.02
CA HIS A 121 40.52 -8.53 -1.50
C HIS A 121 40.23 -7.86 -0.14
N PRO A 122 41.01 -8.17 0.92
CA PRO A 122 40.71 -7.74 2.28
C PRO A 122 40.79 -6.22 2.47
N THR A 123 41.65 -5.53 1.72
CA THR A 123 41.81 -4.08 1.75
C THR A 123 40.56 -3.36 1.21
N ILE A 124 40.00 -3.86 0.10
CA ILE A 124 38.78 -3.31 -0.50
C ILE A 124 37.58 -3.58 0.42
N LEU A 125 37.52 -4.77 1.02
CA LEU A 125 36.49 -5.13 2.01
C LEU A 125 36.53 -4.21 3.23
N ALA A 126 37.72 -3.93 3.76
CA ALA A 126 37.91 -3.00 4.86
C ALA A 126 37.46 -1.58 4.46
N GLY A 127 37.78 -1.14 3.25
CA GLY A 127 37.31 0.14 2.70
C GLY A 127 35.78 0.23 2.66
N ILE A 128 35.10 -0.80 2.11
CA ILE A 128 33.62 -0.88 2.08
C ILE A 128 33.05 -0.87 3.50
N GLY A 129 33.65 -1.62 4.43
CA GLY A 129 33.24 -1.67 5.83
C GLY A 129 33.39 -0.33 6.56
N ILE A 130 34.46 0.41 6.31
CA ILE A 130 34.66 1.75 6.88
C ILE A 130 33.60 2.73 6.36
N VAL A 131 33.35 2.75 5.04
CA VAL A 131 32.30 3.58 4.44
C VAL A 131 30.94 3.24 5.05
N TYR A 132 30.63 1.94 5.18
CA TYR A 132 29.40 1.47 5.81
C TYR A 132 29.27 1.95 7.26
N ALA A 133 30.35 1.85 8.05
CA ALA A 133 30.37 2.28 9.45
C ALA A 133 30.16 3.79 9.59
N ILE A 134 30.72 4.60 8.69
CA ILE A 134 30.52 6.07 8.67
C ILE A 134 29.05 6.39 8.39
N PHE A 135 28.44 5.75 7.40
CA PHE A 135 27.01 5.93 7.11
C PHE A 135 26.12 5.48 8.26
N ALA A 136 26.41 4.31 8.86
CA ALA A 136 25.70 3.81 10.03
C ALA A 136 25.78 4.79 11.20
N TYR A 137 26.97 5.34 11.46
CA TYR A 137 27.20 6.34 12.49
C TYR A 137 26.38 7.62 12.25
N HIS A 138 26.39 8.13 11.02
CA HIS A 138 25.62 9.32 10.65
C HIS A 138 24.10 9.12 10.87
N GLN A 139 23.58 7.94 10.54
CA GLN A 139 22.17 7.61 10.76
C GLN A 139 21.83 7.42 12.23
N CYS A 140 22.76 6.90 13.04
CA CYS A 140 22.57 6.74 14.49
C CYS A 140 22.63 8.08 15.26
N ILE A 141 23.39 9.07 14.78
CA ILE A 141 23.41 10.42 15.38
C ILE A 141 22.04 11.11 15.29
N LYS A 142 21.29 10.86 14.20
CA LYS A 142 19.94 11.42 14.02
C LYS A 142 18.95 10.89 15.06
N MET A 143 19.26 9.77 15.72
CA MET A 143 18.44 9.16 16.77
C MET A 143 18.81 9.71 18.16
N LYS A 144 18.50 11.00 18.41
CA LYS A 144 18.95 11.72 19.63
C LYS A 144 18.19 11.39 20.92
N THR A 145 17.01 10.76 20.86
CA THR A 145 16.08 10.64 22.00
C THR A 145 15.46 9.25 22.20
N ALA A 146 15.91 8.22 21.48
CA ALA A 146 15.26 6.91 21.50
C ALA A 146 15.56 6.08 22.78
N THR A 147 14.50 5.54 23.38
CA THR A 147 14.59 4.37 24.28
C THR A 147 15.13 3.16 23.51
N ILE A 148 15.52 2.09 24.20
CA ILE A 148 16.07 0.88 23.55
C ILE A 148 15.06 0.30 22.54
N GLU A 149 13.79 0.24 22.91
CA GLU A 149 12.72 -0.27 22.06
C GLU A 149 12.49 0.60 20.83
N ASP A 150 12.56 1.92 21.00
CA ASP A 150 12.42 2.86 19.90
C ASP A 150 13.61 2.80 18.93
N ALA A 151 14.81 2.52 19.44
CA ALA A 151 15.99 2.33 18.60
C ALA A 151 15.87 1.07 17.74
N LEU A 152 15.42 -0.05 18.31
CA LEU A 152 15.17 -1.27 17.54
C LEU A 152 14.05 -1.06 16.50
N PHE A 153 13.01 -0.29 16.85
CA PHE A 153 11.95 0.06 15.90
C PHE A 153 12.48 0.92 14.75
N CYS A 154 13.35 1.90 15.03
CA CYS A 154 13.99 2.71 14.00
C CYS A 154 14.89 1.88 13.07
N VAL A 155 15.64 0.91 13.60
CA VAL A 155 16.47 0.01 12.79
C VAL A 155 15.60 -0.89 11.91
N SER A 156 14.56 -1.49 12.48
CA SER A 156 13.61 -2.35 11.76
C SER A 156 12.88 -1.57 10.64
N THR A 157 12.37 -0.38 10.95
CA THR A 157 11.73 0.49 9.96
C THR A 157 12.70 1.01 8.91
N PHE A 158 13.97 1.21 9.25
CA PHE A 158 15.01 1.59 8.29
C PHE A 158 15.17 0.56 7.18
N TRP A 159 15.37 -0.72 7.53
CA TRP A 159 15.53 -1.79 6.54
C TRP A 159 14.25 -2.06 5.75
N LEU A 160 13.09 -1.92 6.38
CA LEU A 160 11.80 -2.12 5.73
C LEU A 160 11.32 -0.93 4.88
N ALA A 161 11.89 0.26 5.05
CA ALA A 161 11.40 1.49 4.41
C ALA A 161 11.22 1.35 2.89
N PRO A 162 12.16 0.76 2.11
CA PRO A 162 11.97 0.58 0.67
C PRO A 162 10.76 -0.31 0.33
N MET A 163 10.58 -1.43 1.04
CA MET A 163 9.45 -2.36 0.87
C MET A 163 8.11 -1.72 1.24
N VAL A 164 8.08 -0.92 2.31
CA VAL A 164 6.86 -0.23 2.75
C VAL A 164 6.46 0.84 1.74
N ILE A 165 7.39 1.63 1.22
CA ILE A 165 7.10 2.64 0.20
C ILE A 165 6.58 2.00 -1.08
N THR A 166 7.20 0.93 -1.58
CA THR A 166 6.73 0.25 -2.80
C THR A 166 5.34 -0.34 -2.62
N MET A 167 5.05 -0.94 -1.45
CA MET A 167 3.73 -1.46 -1.10
C MET A 167 2.67 -0.35 -1.02
N LEU A 168 3.00 0.80 -0.42
CA LEU A 168 2.09 1.96 -0.35
C LEU A 168 1.79 2.53 -1.75
N LEU A 169 2.79 2.63 -2.62
CA LEU A 169 2.60 3.07 -4.00
C LEU A 169 1.73 2.07 -4.79
N MET A 170 1.95 0.76 -4.62
CA MET A 170 1.10 -0.28 -5.22
C MET A 170 -0.35 -0.18 -4.74
N PHE A 171 -0.59 0.12 -3.46
CA PHE A 171 -1.95 0.35 -2.96
C PHE A 171 -2.59 1.61 -3.53
N ILE A 172 -1.84 2.70 -3.71
CA ILE A 172 -2.35 3.89 -4.40
C ILE A 172 -2.78 3.50 -5.82
N VAL A 173 -1.89 2.85 -6.60
CA VAL A 173 -2.20 2.43 -7.97
C VAL A 173 -3.41 1.50 -8.02
N ALA A 174 -3.51 0.53 -7.11
CA ALA A 174 -4.66 -0.37 -7.01
C ALA A 174 -5.94 0.37 -6.61
N GLY A 175 -5.86 1.32 -5.68
CA GLY A 175 -6.98 2.15 -5.24
C GLY A 175 -7.52 3.04 -6.36
N LEU A 176 -6.64 3.71 -7.12
CA LEU A 176 -7.04 4.47 -8.31
C LEU A 176 -7.62 3.54 -9.38
N ARG A 177 -6.97 2.41 -9.68
CA ARG A 177 -7.46 1.45 -10.67
C ARG A 177 -8.88 0.97 -10.33
N ASN A 178 -9.12 0.63 -9.08
CA ASN A 178 -10.44 0.18 -8.62
C ASN A 178 -11.49 1.30 -8.62
N LEU A 179 -11.08 2.56 -8.47
CA LEU A 179 -11.98 3.72 -8.58
C LEU A 179 -12.41 3.98 -10.03
N PHE A 180 -11.49 3.82 -10.99
CA PHE A 180 -11.76 4.05 -12.42
C PHE A 180 -12.24 2.81 -13.17
N GLN A 181 -12.23 1.63 -12.54
CA GLN A 181 -12.88 0.44 -13.09
C GLN A 181 -14.40 0.59 -13.00
N SER A 182 -14.96 1.21 -14.05
CA SER A 182 -16.39 1.18 -14.33
C SER A 182 -16.83 -0.26 -14.60
N VAL A 183 -17.72 -0.83 -13.77
CA VAL A 183 -18.38 -2.10 -14.08
C VAL A 183 -19.52 -1.79 -15.05
N THR A 184 -19.25 -1.97 -16.34
CA THR A 184 -20.29 -1.87 -17.36
C THR A 184 -21.21 -3.08 -17.22
N THR A 185 -22.37 -2.90 -16.59
CA THR A 185 -23.40 -3.95 -16.51
C THR A 185 -24.45 -3.70 -17.57
N THR A 186 -24.52 -4.58 -18.57
CA THR A 186 -25.60 -4.55 -19.56
C THR A 186 -26.90 -4.98 -18.87
N ILE A 187 -27.87 -4.06 -18.71
CA ILE A 187 -29.20 -4.39 -18.21
C ILE A 187 -30.09 -4.59 -19.44
N THR A 188 -30.53 -5.82 -19.66
CA THR A 188 -31.52 -6.13 -20.70
C THR A 188 -32.91 -5.78 -20.19
N LYS A 189 -33.57 -4.77 -20.77
CA LYS A 189 -34.98 -4.47 -20.52
C LYS A 189 -35.82 -4.98 -21.69
N THR A 190 -36.81 -5.81 -21.41
CA THR A 190 -37.86 -6.17 -22.37
C THR A 190 -38.92 -5.07 -22.38
N ILE A 191 -38.99 -4.30 -23.47
CA ILE A 191 -40.04 -3.30 -23.66
C ILE A 191 -41.12 -3.95 -24.53
N SER A 192 -42.36 -3.96 -24.03
CA SER A 192 -43.52 -4.43 -24.77
C SER A 192 -44.16 -3.27 -25.52
N THR A 193 -44.02 -3.23 -26.85
CA THR A 193 -44.69 -2.22 -27.67
C THR A 193 -45.96 -2.81 -28.30
N PRO A 194 -47.12 -2.11 -28.21
CA PRO A 194 -48.31 -2.53 -28.93
C PRO A 194 -48.10 -2.30 -30.43
N GLN A 195 -48.26 -3.36 -31.22
CA GLN A 195 -48.25 -3.30 -32.68
C GLN A 195 -49.67 -3.55 -33.18
N LEU A 196 -50.17 -2.64 -34.02
CA LEU A 196 -51.46 -2.81 -34.69
C LEU A 196 -51.29 -3.79 -35.84
N VAL A 197 -51.92 -4.95 -35.74
CA VAL A 197 -51.94 -5.94 -36.81
C VAL A 197 -53.12 -5.62 -37.71
N SER A 198 -52.85 -5.33 -38.99
CA SER A 198 -53.89 -5.06 -39.97
C SER A 198 -54.80 -6.28 -40.19
N ALA A 199 -56.03 -6.03 -40.64
CA ALA A 199 -56.99 -7.08 -40.94
C ALA A 199 -56.42 -8.07 -41.96
N HIS A 200 -56.64 -9.36 -41.72
CA HIS A 200 -56.20 -10.42 -42.63
C HIS A 200 -57.15 -11.60 -42.58
N MET A 201 -57.15 -12.40 -43.65
CA MET A 201 -57.96 -13.60 -43.75
C MET A 201 -57.19 -14.80 -43.19
N ARG A 202 -57.81 -15.60 -42.34
CA ARG A 202 -57.26 -16.90 -41.89
C ARG A 202 -58.36 -17.95 -42.01
N GLY A 203 -58.18 -18.90 -42.93
CA GLY A 203 -59.15 -19.98 -43.15
C GLY A 203 -60.54 -19.48 -43.57
N ASN A 204 -60.60 -18.57 -44.56
CA ASN A 204 -61.82 -17.95 -45.08
C ASN A 204 -62.67 -17.14 -44.08
N VAL A 205 -62.16 -16.86 -42.87
CA VAL A 205 -62.77 -15.94 -41.91
C VAL A 205 -61.92 -14.67 -41.83
N GLU A 206 -62.57 -13.51 -41.93
CA GLU A 206 -61.93 -12.20 -41.79
C GLU A 206 -61.63 -11.93 -40.32
N ILE A 207 -60.36 -11.68 -40.02
CA ILE A 207 -59.93 -11.27 -38.70
C ILE A 207 -59.73 -9.76 -38.73
N SER A 208 -60.59 -9.04 -38.01
CA SER A 208 -60.54 -7.59 -37.80
C SER A 208 -59.20 -7.16 -37.20
N PRO A 209 -58.71 -5.93 -37.47
CA PRO A 209 -57.40 -5.52 -36.98
C PRO A 209 -57.40 -5.50 -35.45
N TYR A 210 -56.37 -6.10 -34.87
CA TYR A 210 -56.21 -6.21 -33.42
C TYR A 210 -54.82 -5.77 -32.98
N LEU A 211 -54.71 -5.30 -31.74
CA LEU A 211 -53.44 -4.90 -31.14
C LEU A 211 -52.76 -6.14 -30.57
N ARG A 212 -51.51 -6.40 -30.97
CA ARG A 212 -50.66 -7.44 -30.40
C ARG A 212 -49.48 -6.80 -29.67
N SER A 213 -49.23 -7.19 -28.42
CA SER A 213 -48.01 -6.80 -27.71
C SER A 213 -46.83 -7.60 -28.25
N SER A 214 -45.83 -6.92 -28.79
CA SER A 214 -44.57 -7.51 -29.23
C SER A 214 -43.48 -7.10 -28.25
N SER A 215 -42.85 -8.07 -27.58
CA SER A 215 -41.76 -7.81 -26.63
C SER A 215 -40.44 -7.71 -27.38
N LYS A 216 -39.82 -6.53 -27.37
CA LYS A 216 -38.46 -6.33 -27.91
C LYS A 216 -37.47 -6.21 -26.75
N THR A 217 -36.48 -7.08 -26.73
CA THR A 217 -35.37 -7.01 -25.77
C THR A 217 -34.45 -5.88 -26.18
N VAL A 218 -34.43 -4.79 -25.41
CA VAL A 218 -33.50 -3.67 -25.61
C VAL A 218 -32.40 -3.80 -24.57
N SER A 219 -31.18 -4.06 -25.02
CA SER A 219 -29.99 -4.09 -24.17
C SER A 219 -29.58 -2.64 -23.87
N GLU A 220 -29.81 -2.20 -22.64
CA GLU A 220 -29.36 -0.90 -22.15
C GLU A 220 -28.00 -1.09 -21.47
N VAL A 221 -26.96 -0.42 -21.97
CA VAL A 221 -25.63 -0.47 -21.35
C VAL A 221 -25.67 0.47 -20.14
N VAL A 222 -25.83 -0.09 -18.94
CA VAL A 222 -25.83 0.69 -17.69
C VAL A 222 -24.47 0.57 -17.04
N THR A 223 -23.67 1.62 -17.17
CA THR A 223 -22.39 1.74 -16.46
C THR A 223 -22.65 1.93 -14.97
N LYS A 224 -22.41 0.88 -14.15
CA LYS A 224 -22.43 0.97 -12.69
C LYS A 224 -20.99 0.95 -12.19
N VAL A 225 -20.46 2.06 -11.72
CA VAL A 225 -19.22 1.98 -10.91
C VAL A 225 -19.63 1.41 -9.57
N VAL A 226 -19.08 0.26 -9.19
CA VAL A 226 -19.31 -0.36 -7.88
C VAL A 226 -18.34 0.29 -6.90
N PRO A 227 -18.78 1.20 -6.02
CA PRO A 227 -17.89 1.90 -5.10
C PRO A 227 -17.74 1.04 -3.85
N GLY A 228 -16.54 0.53 -3.57
CA GLY A 228 -16.35 -0.19 -2.30
C GLY A 228 -14.94 -0.73 -2.07
N SER A 229 -14.33 -1.33 -3.09
CA SER A 229 -13.02 -1.99 -2.91
C SER A 229 -11.86 -0.99 -2.71
N GLY A 230 -11.89 0.17 -3.38
CA GLY A 230 -10.85 1.20 -3.25
C GLY A 230 -10.89 2.02 -1.94
N ILE A 231 -12.05 2.07 -1.27
CA ILE A 231 -12.25 2.85 -0.04
C ILE A 231 -11.61 2.13 1.15
N VAL A 232 -11.81 0.81 1.25
CA VAL A 232 -11.28 -0.01 2.34
C VAL A 232 -9.75 -0.12 2.24
N THR A 233 -9.21 -0.38 1.05
CA THR A 233 -7.76 -0.51 0.87
C THR A 233 -7.01 0.82 1.08
N SER A 234 -7.55 1.94 0.59
CA SER A 234 -6.92 3.27 0.79
C SER A 234 -6.96 3.75 2.23
N SER A 235 -8.02 3.42 2.98
CA SER A 235 -8.10 3.79 4.40
C SER A 235 -7.15 2.99 5.28
N VAL A 236 -7.02 1.67 5.04
CA VAL A 236 -6.06 0.84 5.79
C VAL A 236 -4.62 1.25 5.50
N ALA A 237 -4.30 1.58 4.23
CA ALA A 237 -2.99 2.08 3.84
C ALA A 237 -2.67 3.45 4.50
N ARG A 238 -3.65 4.35 4.56
CA ARG A 238 -3.53 5.64 5.26
C ARG A 238 -3.33 5.47 6.77
N ASP A 239 -4.11 4.61 7.42
CA ASP A 239 -3.95 4.39 8.85
C ASP A 239 -2.58 3.79 9.14
N ALA A 240 -2.11 2.84 8.32
CA ALA A 240 -0.76 2.30 8.44
C ALA A 240 0.33 3.37 8.27
N SER A 241 0.13 4.36 7.37
CA SER A 241 1.09 5.42 7.11
C SER A 241 1.13 6.48 8.21
N ILE A 242 -0.02 6.87 8.78
CA ILE A 242 -0.10 7.85 9.89
C ILE A 242 0.64 7.35 11.14
N LEU A 243 0.61 6.04 11.38
CA LEU A 243 1.29 5.42 12.54
C LEU A 243 2.81 5.52 12.45
N HIS A 244 3.36 5.65 11.25
CA HIS A 244 4.78 5.92 11.05
C HIS A 244 5.12 7.38 11.35
N VAL A 245 4.30 8.33 10.86
CA VAL A 245 4.51 9.78 10.99
C VAL A 245 4.32 10.29 12.41
N GLU A 246 3.33 9.78 13.14
CA GLU A 246 3.04 10.25 14.51
C GLU A 246 4.15 9.84 15.49
N ASN A 247 4.84 8.72 15.24
CA ASN A 247 5.94 8.26 16.09
C ASN A 247 7.29 8.91 15.72
N THR A 248 7.42 9.50 14.52
CA THR A 248 8.59 10.29 14.10
C THR A 248 8.46 11.78 14.42
N LYS A 249 7.25 12.37 14.40
CA LYS A 249 7.01 13.78 14.77
C LYS A 249 7.11 14.05 16.27
N ASP A 250 6.74 13.11 17.11
CA ASP A 250 6.85 13.25 18.58
C ASP A 250 8.33 13.22 19.08
N LYS A 251 9.29 13.13 18.15
CA LYS A 251 10.72 12.90 18.44
C LYS A 251 11.68 13.77 17.63
N SER A 252 11.15 14.71 16.82
CA SER A 252 11.86 15.83 16.19
C SER A 252 11.89 16.99 17.16
#